data_AF-A0A1F9Y2D5-F1
#
_entry.id   AF-A0A1F9Y2D5-F1
#
_cell.length_a   1.000
_cell.length_b   1.000
_cell.length_c   1.000
_cell.angle_alpha   90.00
_cell.angle_beta   90.00
_cell.angle_gamma   90.00
#
_symmetry.space_group_name_H-M   'P 1'
#
loop_
_entity.id
_entity.type
_entity.pdbx_description
1 polymer ?
#
loop_
_entity_poly.entity_id
_entity_poly.type
_entity_poly.pdbx_seq_one_letter_code
_entity_poly.pdbx_strand_id
1 'polypeptide(L)'
;MKFKPVFCIFVFACLINSENSYALIINTILPQQIAKNTNFSIQPVLSTGETPARWVKMLGPDWVNVSQASGTISGLTPDTGEAHYIQIKAFSAGGYGTMTFILIVGSQNIFRMNGQDGNPASIQAAYSLMSAGDILIIPDGTYEGIENTINGSTGDCVVKNGNAGNYTTVIAENPNSANLPRVYHKGGEYIAYKGLELATGLTIDGDLRFNIRSNHIKVMMCGAMSGGFGAQYGATDILFEDCFAYGNSRAVFRIGSTGNNSDRIIFRRCVARHDLSTSSEPTATFMHYGGQNILFQNCIAIDQATDPENFAAAYDVYGAWETKNGYNIFVKDSIALNIVHNFHYGDTSTDNVRFSNCVFWSVGTANTSLAPNTVYDRLTIGNVNAQNTENTFTDRSGSTSVYFTNSIFHDIEGTGTETGYRSKTILYLAPESSNNLFNPVQADLTIGDTTEIITGIDPVDGNPGNGVAGILYPVKIEPASDCDTRGVGATILYRRGSHGALWGEQGYDELTGDSLWPWPNEDQIREKMAAYNYNQDGIVVTGARGFAAGNSLDGTPQTLTKYIWERLGNIIPPEIYTPPPSNAPDATPPAVPTGINVH
;
A
#
# COMPACT_ATOMS: atom_id res chain seq x y z
N MET A 1 22.38 28.85 68.47
CA MET A 1 22.31 30.07 67.65
C MET A 1 22.54 29.65 66.21
N LYS A 2 21.53 29.79 65.32
CA LYS A 2 21.58 29.52 63.86
C LYS A 2 21.83 28.03 63.48
N PHE A 3 21.36 27.42 62.38
CA PHE A 3 20.73 27.83 61.13
C PHE A 3 19.69 26.74 60.74
N LYS A 4 18.53 27.12 60.21
CA LYS A 4 17.64 26.23 59.44
C LYS A 4 18.11 26.23 57.98
N PRO A 5 18.24 25.07 57.30
CA PRO A 5 18.39 25.04 55.86
C PRO A 5 17.02 25.25 55.19
N VAL A 6 16.99 26.18 54.25
CA VAL A 6 15.87 26.44 53.33
C VAL A 6 15.88 25.35 52.27
N PHE A 7 14.81 24.56 52.19
CA PHE A 7 14.53 23.70 51.04
C PHE A 7 13.81 24.56 49.99
N CYS A 8 14.51 24.93 48.92
CA CYS A 8 13.89 25.49 47.73
C CYS A 8 13.31 24.34 46.90
N ILE A 9 12.00 24.17 46.96
CA ILE A 9 11.26 23.34 46.00
C ILE A 9 11.08 24.19 44.74
N PHE A 10 11.80 23.86 43.67
CA PHE A 10 11.47 24.33 42.33
C PHE A 10 10.23 23.58 41.86
N VAL A 11 9.06 24.23 41.98
CA VAL A 11 7.85 23.80 41.29
C VAL A 11 8.00 24.23 39.83
N PHE A 12 8.37 23.30 38.95
CA PHE A 12 8.12 23.48 37.52
C PHE A 12 6.60 23.41 37.33
N ALA A 13 5.95 24.59 37.27
CA ALA A 13 4.60 24.70 36.76
C ALA A 13 4.69 24.39 35.25
N CYS A 14 4.44 23.12 34.90
CA CYS A 14 4.15 22.75 33.53
C CYS A 14 2.79 23.38 33.20
N LEU A 15 2.82 24.50 32.48
CA LEU A 15 1.66 25.03 31.79
C LEU A 15 1.28 24.01 30.72
N ILE A 16 0.42 23.07 31.10
CA ILE A 16 -0.35 22.28 30.15
C ILE A 16 -1.34 23.28 29.53
N ASN A 17 -0.94 23.92 28.43
CA ASN A 17 -1.91 24.47 27.52
C ASN A 17 -2.67 23.29 26.95
N SER A 18 -3.83 22.99 27.53
CA SER A 18 -4.88 22.26 26.83
C SER A 18 -5.40 23.18 25.73
N GLU A 19 -4.66 23.32 24.63
CA GLU A 19 -5.27 23.76 23.39
C GLU A 19 -6.24 22.65 22.99
N ASN A 20 -7.52 22.87 23.29
CA ASN A 20 -8.59 22.17 22.61
C ASN A 20 -8.44 22.54 21.13
N SER A 21 -7.73 21.71 20.37
CA SER A 21 -7.68 21.78 18.92
C SER A 21 -9.11 21.65 18.41
N TYR A 22 -9.72 22.76 17.99
CA TYR A 22 -11.02 22.71 17.34
C TYR A 22 -10.83 22.02 16.00
N ALA A 23 -11.40 20.82 15.84
CA ALA A 23 -11.41 20.16 14.56
C ALA A 23 -12.15 21.05 13.55
N LEU A 24 -11.48 21.43 12.47
CA LEU A 24 -12.12 22.12 11.35
C LEU A 24 -13.20 21.21 10.77
N ILE A 25 -14.40 21.76 10.55
CA ILE A 25 -15.51 21.01 9.95
C ILE A 25 -15.81 21.61 8.58
N ILE A 26 -15.57 20.81 7.54
CA ILE A 26 -15.97 21.10 6.16
C ILE A 26 -17.42 20.65 6.00
N ASN A 27 -18.29 21.51 5.48
CA ASN A 27 -19.68 21.17 5.23
C ASN A 27 -19.77 20.00 4.24
N THR A 28 -20.70 19.08 4.51
CA THR A 28 -20.95 17.93 3.65
C THR A 28 -21.34 18.36 2.25
N ILE A 29 -20.65 17.78 1.25
CA ILE A 29 -21.00 17.90 -0.16
C ILE A 29 -21.73 16.62 -0.56
N LEU A 30 -22.98 16.75 -1.00
CA LEU A 30 -23.74 15.62 -1.54
C LEU A 30 -23.12 15.12 -2.86
N PRO A 31 -23.38 13.87 -3.29
CA PRO A 31 -22.90 13.38 -4.58
C PRO A 31 -23.20 14.35 -5.73
N GLN A 32 -22.20 14.60 -6.57
CA GLN A 32 -22.29 15.52 -7.70
C GLN A 32 -22.24 14.72 -9.01
N GLN A 33 -23.16 14.96 -9.93
CA GLN A 33 -23.15 14.36 -11.27
C GLN A 33 -22.82 15.42 -12.32
N ILE A 34 -21.75 15.21 -13.06
CA ILE A 34 -21.22 16.13 -14.08
C ILE A 34 -21.13 15.38 -15.41
N ALA A 35 -21.59 15.99 -16.50
CA ALA A 35 -21.47 15.41 -17.83
C ALA A 35 -19.99 15.18 -18.22
N LYS A 36 -19.75 14.27 -19.17
CA LYS A 36 -18.43 14.03 -19.75
C LYS A 36 -17.89 15.26 -20.48
N ASN A 37 -16.58 15.36 -20.63
CA ASN A 37 -15.89 16.43 -21.37
C ASN A 37 -16.38 17.84 -20.98
N THR A 38 -16.69 18.04 -19.71
CA THR A 38 -17.30 19.27 -19.18
C THR A 38 -16.42 19.84 -18.06
N ASN A 39 -16.18 21.16 -18.13
CA ASN A 39 -15.53 21.87 -17.02
C ASN A 39 -16.49 22.00 -15.85
N PHE A 40 -16.00 21.78 -14.64
CA PHE A 40 -16.78 21.97 -13.41
C PHE A 40 -15.98 22.73 -12.36
N SER A 41 -16.71 23.30 -11.40
CA SER A 41 -16.18 23.98 -10.24
C SER A 41 -17.12 23.79 -9.05
N ILE A 42 -16.63 23.21 -7.96
CA ILE A 42 -17.36 22.97 -6.71
C ILE A 42 -16.63 23.70 -5.60
N GLN A 43 -17.35 24.53 -4.85
CA GLN A 43 -16.78 25.32 -3.76
C GLN A 43 -17.12 24.69 -2.41
N PRO A 44 -16.15 24.11 -1.68
CA PRO A 44 -16.37 23.68 -0.30
C PRO A 44 -16.55 24.88 0.62
N VAL A 45 -17.24 24.67 1.73
CA VAL A 45 -17.52 25.69 2.75
C VAL A 45 -17.11 25.15 4.12
N LEU A 46 -16.41 25.96 4.91
CA LEU A 46 -16.14 25.66 6.31
C LEU A 46 -17.32 26.10 7.17
N SER A 47 -17.74 25.23 8.08
CA SER A 47 -18.85 25.52 9.01
C SER A 47 -18.52 26.62 10.02
N THR A 48 -17.24 26.79 10.40
CA THR A 48 -16.81 27.71 11.47
C THR A 48 -16.42 29.11 10.99
N GLY A 49 -16.48 29.39 9.67
CA GLY A 49 -16.03 30.67 9.12
C GLY A 49 -14.53 30.95 9.29
N GLU A 50 -13.76 29.96 9.78
CA GLU A 50 -12.32 30.06 9.97
C GLU A 50 -11.62 30.33 8.64
N THR A 51 -10.98 31.49 8.57
CA THR A 51 -10.12 31.89 7.47
C THR A 51 -8.83 32.47 8.04
N PRO A 52 -7.68 32.19 7.41
CA PRO A 52 -7.48 31.37 6.21
C PRO A 52 -7.31 29.87 6.54
N ALA A 53 -7.89 29.01 5.71
CA ALA A 53 -7.60 27.58 5.68
C ALA A 53 -6.87 27.21 4.39
N ARG A 54 -5.85 26.36 4.48
CA ARG A 54 -5.17 25.80 3.30
C ARG A 54 -5.79 24.46 2.94
N TRP A 55 -5.99 24.21 1.66
CA TRP A 55 -6.64 23.01 1.16
C TRP A 55 -5.70 22.11 0.37
N VAL A 56 -5.94 20.81 0.41
CA VAL A 56 -5.27 19.83 -0.44
C VAL A 56 -6.23 18.76 -0.92
N LYS A 57 -5.94 18.22 -2.12
CA LYS A 57 -6.52 16.96 -2.59
C LYS A 57 -5.78 15.81 -1.89
N MET A 58 -6.49 15.03 -1.10
CA MET A 58 -5.96 13.80 -0.52
C MET A 58 -6.13 12.62 -1.49
N LEU A 59 -7.29 12.58 -2.15
CA LEU A 59 -7.69 11.47 -3.01
C LEU A 59 -8.60 11.94 -4.14
N GLY A 60 -8.53 11.22 -5.25
CA GLY A 60 -9.37 11.42 -6.42
C GLY A 60 -8.55 11.45 -7.70
N PRO A 61 -9.23 11.52 -8.87
CA PRO A 61 -8.58 11.46 -10.16
C PRO A 61 -7.59 12.61 -10.40
N ASP A 62 -6.62 12.36 -11.28
CA ASP A 62 -5.55 13.31 -11.57
C ASP A 62 -6.07 14.56 -12.29
N TRP A 63 -7.16 14.43 -13.07
CA TRP A 63 -7.84 15.54 -13.73
C TRP A 63 -8.62 16.46 -12.77
N VAL A 64 -8.72 16.11 -11.48
CA VAL A 64 -9.32 16.96 -10.45
C VAL A 64 -8.24 17.75 -9.73
N ASN A 65 -8.41 19.07 -9.68
CA ASN A 65 -7.55 20.00 -8.98
C ASN A 65 -8.27 20.60 -7.77
N VAL A 66 -7.51 20.90 -6.71
CA VAL A 66 -8.00 21.60 -5.52
C VAL A 66 -7.13 22.83 -5.31
N SER A 67 -7.74 24.02 -5.38
CA SER A 67 -7.06 25.28 -5.09
C SER A 67 -6.60 25.31 -3.64
N GLN A 68 -5.30 25.48 -3.41
CA GLN A 68 -4.75 25.53 -2.05
C GLN A 68 -5.32 26.69 -1.21
N ALA A 69 -5.67 27.82 -1.84
CA ALA A 69 -6.12 29.01 -1.15
C ALA A 69 -7.63 29.02 -0.85
N SER A 70 -8.44 28.53 -1.78
CA SER A 70 -9.91 28.60 -1.69
C SER A 70 -10.58 27.26 -1.44
N GLY A 71 -9.87 26.14 -1.63
CA GLY A 71 -10.45 24.80 -1.62
C GLY A 71 -11.29 24.48 -2.86
N THR A 72 -11.43 25.42 -3.81
CA THR A 72 -12.21 25.20 -5.03
C THR A 72 -11.74 23.95 -5.74
N ILE A 73 -12.67 23.03 -5.98
CA ILE A 73 -12.45 21.76 -6.67
C ILE A 73 -12.86 21.95 -8.12
N SER A 74 -11.95 21.72 -9.06
CA SER A 74 -12.21 21.97 -10.48
C SER A 74 -11.49 20.99 -11.38
N GLY A 75 -11.99 20.81 -12.59
CA GLY A 75 -11.35 19.97 -13.60
C GLY A 75 -12.15 19.92 -14.89
N LEU A 76 -11.59 19.22 -15.88
CA LEU A 76 -12.28 18.80 -17.09
C LEU A 76 -12.58 17.31 -16.96
N THR A 77 -13.85 16.94 -16.92
CA THR A 77 -14.23 15.53 -16.83
C THR A 77 -13.78 14.75 -18.08
N PRO A 78 -13.36 13.48 -17.94
CA PRO A 78 -12.95 12.65 -19.08
C PRO A 78 -14.16 12.20 -19.92
N ASP A 79 -13.86 11.50 -21.02
CA ASP A 79 -14.87 10.86 -21.87
C ASP A 79 -15.36 9.49 -21.34
N THR A 80 -14.74 9.00 -20.26
CA THR A 80 -15.17 7.79 -19.55
C THR A 80 -16.09 8.14 -18.40
N GLY A 81 -17.26 7.51 -18.37
CA GLY A 81 -18.23 7.66 -17.30
C GLY A 81 -17.98 6.65 -16.18
N GLU A 82 -17.83 7.13 -14.96
CA GLU A 82 -17.52 6.36 -13.76
C GLU A 82 -17.82 7.21 -12.51
N ALA A 83 -18.04 6.59 -11.35
CA ALA A 83 -18.12 7.32 -10.08
C ALA A 83 -16.76 7.32 -9.36
N HIS A 84 -16.37 8.45 -8.76
CA HIS A 84 -15.08 8.63 -8.08
C HIS A 84 -15.27 9.22 -6.69
N TYR A 85 -14.43 8.82 -5.75
CA TYR A 85 -14.29 9.56 -4.49
C TYR A 85 -13.33 10.73 -4.67
N ILE A 86 -13.72 11.89 -4.17
CA ILE A 86 -12.85 13.04 -3.99
C ILE A 86 -12.72 13.28 -2.49
N GLN A 87 -11.49 13.26 -1.98
CA GLN A 87 -11.20 13.62 -0.60
C GLN A 87 -10.36 14.88 -0.56
N ILE A 88 -10.79 15.83 0.26
CA ILE A 88 -10.11 17.09 0.50
C ILE A 88 -9.79 17.23 1.99
N LYS A 89 -8.71 17.94 2.29
CA LYS A 89 -8.31 18.28 3.66
C LYS A 89 -8.05 19.77 3.77
N ALA A 90 -8.64 20.40 4.78
CA ALA A 90 -8.43 21.80 5.14
C ALA A 90 -7.55 21.88 6.40
N PHE A 91 -6.61 22.81 6.44
CA PHE A 91 -5.73 23.08 7.57
C PHE A 91 -5.88 24.53 8.04
N SER A 92 -5.97 24.75 9.35
CA SER A 92 -5.86 26.07 10.00
C SER A 92 -4.87 25.98 11.16
N ALA A 93 -4.61 27.11 11.82
CA ALA A 93 -3.78 27.11 13.04
C ALA A 93 -4.39 26.26 14.17
N GLY A 94 -5.71 26.03 14.18
CA GLY A 94 -6.42 25.29 15.22
C GLY A 94 -6.54 23.78 14.97
N GLY A 95 -6.16 23.29 13.79
CA GLY A 95 -6.24 21.87 13.43
C GLY A 95 -6.46 21.63 11.95
N TYR A 96 -7.11 20.50 11.63
CA TYR A 96 -7.49 20.15 10.27
C TYR A 96 -8.88 19.50 10.23
N GLY A 97 -9.46 19.47 9.03
CA GLY A 97 -10.72 18.80 8.73
C GLY A 97 -10.61 18.07 7.39
N THR A 98 -11.19 16.88 7.31
CA THR A 98 -11.22 16.07 6.08
C THR A 98 -12.67 15.87 5.63
N MET A 99 -12.90 15.86 4.32
CA MET A 99 -14.20 15.54 3.74
C MET A 99 -14.03 14.70 2.49
N THR A 100 -14.88 13.69 2.34
CA THR A 100 -14.99 12.85 1.15
C THR A 100 -16.38 12.98 0.54
N PHE A 101 -16.49 13.05 -0.77
CA PHE A 101 -17.78 12.97 -1.49
C PHE A 101 -17.61 12.21 -2.82
N ILE A 102 -18.74 11.85 -3.43
CA ILE A 102 -18.78 11.15 -4.71
C ILE A 102 -18.95 12.14 -5.87
N LEU A 103 -18.06 12.08 -6.85
CA LEU A 103 -18.17 12.76 -8.14
C LEU A 103 -18.47 11.73 -9.23
N ILE A 104 -19.61 11.86 -9.88
CA ILE A 104 -20.09 11.00 -10.95
C ILE A 104 -19.84 11.69 -12.29
N VAL A 105 -19.10 11.03 -13.17
CA VAL A 105 -18.88 11.50 -14.55
C VAL A 105 -19.84 10.79 -15.48
N GLY A 106 -20.61 11.57 -16.24
CA GLY A 106 -21.57 11.10 -17.24
C GLY A 106 -23.03 11.26 -16.83
N SER A 107 -23.91 10.69 -17.64
CA SER A 107 -25.37 10.79 -17.51
C SER A 107 -26.01 9.44 -17.15
N GLN A 108 -25.27 8.55 -16.49
CA GLN A 108 -25.74 7.21 -16.12
C GLN A 108 -26.82 7.29 -15.04
N ASN A 109 -27.70 6.28 -14.97
CA ASN A 109 -28.69 6.23 -13.91
C ASN A 109 -28.02 5.90 -12.58
N ILE A 110 -28.53 6.50 -11.51
CA ILE A 110 -28.01 6.33 -10.16
C ILE A 110 -29.09 5.63 -9.34
N PHE A 111 -28.78 4.43 -8.87
CA PHE A 111 -29.58 3.68 -7.92
C PHE A 111 -28.97 3.82 -6.54
N ARG A 112 -29.80 3.99 -5.51
CA ARG A 112 -29.34 4.03 -4.12
C ARG A 112 -30.00 2.91 -3.34
N MET A 113 -29.23 2.04 -2.68
CA MET A 113 -29.78 0.86 -2.01
C MET A 113 -30.42 1.21 -0.66
N ASN A 114 -31.71 1.57 -0.65
CA ASN A 114 -32.44 1.91 0.59
C ASN A 114 -33.83 1.25 0.71
N GLY A 115 -34.25 0.45 -0.28
CA GLY A 115 -35.56 -0.24 -0.27
C GLY A 115 -36.79 0.68 -0.27
N GLN A 116 -36.63 2.00 -0.47
CA GLN A 116 -37.70 2.99 -0.49
C GLN A 116 -37.93 3.56 -1.88
N ASP A 117 -39.17 3.92 -2.21
CA ASP A 117 -39.54 4.63 -3.44
C ASP A 117 -39.04 3.98 -4.74
N GLY A 118 -39.08 2.64 -4.83
CA GLY A 118 -38.65 1.89 -6.01
C GLY A 118 -37.14 1.64 -6.09
N ASN A 119 -36.37 2.09 -5.09
CA ASN A 119 -34.97 1.71 -4.95
C ASN A 119 -34.81 0.25 -4.51
N PRO A 120 -33.70 -0.39 -4.88
CA PRO A 120 -33.42 -1.76 -4.47
C PRO A 120 -33.19 -1.88 -2.96
N ALA A 121 -33.67 -2.99 -2.38
CA ALA A 121 -33.46 -3.32 -0.96
C ALA A 121 -32.21 -4.19 -0.72
N SER A 122 -31.64 -4.76 -1.77
CA SER A 122 -30.46 -5.64 -1.72
C SER A 122 -29.63 -5.52 -2.99
N ILE A 123 -28.42 -6.07 -2.98
CA ILE A 123 -27.52 -6.07 -4.14
C ILE A 123 -28.14 -6.82 -5.32
N GLN A 124 -28.72 -7.99 -5.10
CA GLN A 124 -29.40 -8.75 -6.16
C GLN A 124 -30.60 -7.99 -6.75
N ALA A 125 -31.37 -7.30 -5.90
CA ALA A 125 -32.46 -6.44 -6.36
C ALA A 125 -31.93 -5.27 -7.19
N ALA A 126 -30.80 -4.67 -6.79
CA ALA A 126 -30.16 -3.58 -7.53
C ALA A 126 -29.74 -4.01 -8.93
N TYR A 127 -29.01 -5.13 -9.04
CA TYR A 127 -28.59 -5.63 -10.34
C TYR A 127 -29.73 -6.09 -11.24
N SER A 128 -30.89 -6.41 -10.68
CA SER A 128 -32.09 -6.71 -11.47
C SER A 128 -32.70 -5.45 -12.10
N LEU A 129 -32.48 -4.27 -11.51
CA LEU A 129 -32.97 -2.98 -12.01
C LEU A 129 -31.95 -2.24 -12.87
N MET A 130 -30.66 -2.42 -12.59
CA MET A 130 -29.58 -1.75 -13.29
C MET A 130 -29.41 -2.23 -14.74
N SER A 131 -29.06 -1.29 -15.60
CA SER A 131 -28.53 -1.50 -16.94
C SER A 131 -26.99 -1.34 -16.96
N ALA A 132 -26.40 -1.74 -18.07
CA ALA A 132 -24.98 -1.54 -18.36
C ALA A 132 -24.57 -0.06 -18.20
N GLY A 133 -23.52 0.21 -17.42
CA GLY A 133 -23.01 1.55 -17.15
C GLY A 133 -23.67 2.28 -15.98
N ASP A 134 -24.74 1.74 -15.39
CA ASP A 134 -25.39 2.40 -14.24
C ASP A 134 -24.53 2.38 -12.97
N ILE A 135 -24.90 3.24 -12.02
CA ILE A 135 -24.19 3.42 -10.75
C ILE A 135 -25.10 2.96 -9.61
N LEU A 136 -24.56 2.12 -8.74
CA LEU A 136 -25.18 1.72 -7.48
C LEU A 136 -24.42 2.36 -6.32
N ILE A 137 -25.11 3.20 -5.56
CA ILE A 137 -24.63 3.75 -4.29
C ILE A 137 -25.20 2.90 -3.15
N ILE A 138 -24.31 2.33 -2.34
CA ILE A 138 -24.65 1.50 -1.17
C ILE A 138 -24.46 2.34 0.10
N PRO A 139 -25.54 2.68 0.83
CA PRO A 139 -25.42 3.42 2.08
C PRO A 139 -24.57 2.71 3.14
N ASP A 140 -24.24 3.43 4.20
CA ASP A 140 -23.56 2.86 5.36
C ASP A 140 -24.42 1.77 6.01
N GLY A 141 -23.80 0.67 6.39
CA GLY A 141 -24.51 -0.42 7.04
C GLY A 141 -23.79 -1.75 6.98
N THR A 142 -24.34 -2.72 7.71
CA THR A 142 -23.95 -4.13 7.63
C THR A 142 -25.03 -4.88 6.88
N TYR A 143 -24.63 -5.57 5.83
CA TYR A 143 -25.52 -6.31 4.95
C TYR A 143 -25.27 -7.80 5.10
N GLU A 144 -26.34 -8.54 5.30
CA GLU A 144 -26.32 -9.99 5.53
C GLU A 144 -27.14 -10.71 4.46
N GLY A 145 -27.10 -12.05 4.47
CA GLY A 145 -27.86 -12.86 3.54
C GLY A 145 -27.24 -12.98 2.14
N ILE A 146 -27.70 -13.98 1.40
CA ILE A 146 -27.18 -14.29 0.06
C ILE A 146 -27.54 -13.18 -0.95
N GLU A 147 -28.64 -12.48 -0.71
CA GLU A 147 -29.14 -11.36 -1.51
C GLU A 147 -28.20 -10.13 -1.53
N ASN A 148 -27.28 -10.06 -0.57
CA ASN A 148 -26.23 -9.04 -0.47
C ASN A 148 -24.84 -9.58 -0.81
N THR A 149 -24.76 -10.79 -1.37
CA THR A 149 -23.52 -11.32 -1.93
C THR A 149 -23.48 -11.12 -3.43
N ILE A 150 -22.29 -10.84 -3.95
CA ILE A 150 -22.03 -10.92 -5.39
C ILE A 150 -21.37 -12.27 -5.63
N ASN A 151 -22.05 -13.18 -6.30
CA ASN A 151 -21.51 -14.49 -6.64
C ASN A 151 -21.79 -14.85 -8.10
N GLY A 152 -20.78 -14.66 -8.95
CA GLY A 152 -20.85 -15.01 -10.36
C GLY A 152 -20.70 -16.51 -10.66
N SER A 153 -20.30 -17.35 -9.69
CA SER A 153 -20.13 -18.80 -9.92
C SER A 153 -21.46 -19.55 -10.01
N THR A 154 -22.44 -19.13 -9.21
CA THR A 154 -23.77 -19.73 -9.12
C THR A 154 -24.78 -19.03 -10.03
N GLY A 155 -24.44 -17.84 -10.53
CA GLY A 155 -25.36 -16.99 -11.28
C GLY A 155 -26.32 -16.19 -10.40
N ASP A 156 -26.18 -16.28 -9.07
CA ASP A 156 -27.07 -15.60 -8.10
C ASP A 156 -27.05 -14.08 -8.23
N CYS A 157 -25.93 -13.53 -8.72
CA CYS A 157 -25.77 -12.10 -8.93
C CYS A 157 -24.80 -11.83 -10.09
N VAL A 158 -25.33 -11.65 -11.29
CA VAL A 158 -24.54 -11.33 -12.49
C VAL A 158 -24.44 -9.81 -12.64
N VAL A 159 -23.22 -9.29 -12.44
CA VAL A 159 -22.94 -7.87 -12.59
C VAL A 159 -23.12 -7.45 -14.05
N LYS A 160 -23.76 -6.30 -14.27
CA LYS A 160 -23.99 -5.77 -15.62
C LYS A 160 -22.69 -5.19 -16.17
N ASN A 161 -22.27 -5.67 -17.34
CA ASN A 161 -21.07 -5.15 -18.00
C ASN A 161 -21.26 -3.67 -18.35
N GLY A 162 -20.22 -2.87 -18.16
CA GLY A 162 -20.15 -1.54 -18.73
C GLY A 162 -19.65 -1.60 -20.17
N ASN A 163 -19.01 -0.51 -20.60
CA ASN A 163 -18.16 -0.45 -21.78
C ASN A 163 -17.02 0.55 -21.54
N ALA A 164 -16.05 0.63 -22.45
CA ALA A 164 -14.91 1.56 -22.34
C ALA A 164 -15.31 3.03 -22.12
N GLY A 165 -16.48 3.42 -22.62
CA GLY A 165 -17.04 4.75 -22.41
C GLY A 165 -17.78 4.90 -21.08
N ASN A 166 -18.36 3.85 -20.48
CA ASN A 166 -19.16 3.95 -19.25
C ASN A 166 -19.02 2.67 -18.41
N TYR A 167 -18.33 2.76 -17.27
CA TYR A 167 -18.22 1.67 -16.31
C TYR A 167 -19.50 1.51 -15.51
N THR A 168 -19.95 0.26 -15.33
CA THR A 168 -20.94 -0.05 -14.28
C THR A 168 -20.22 0.08 -12.93
N THR A 169 -20.70 0.95 -12.06
CA THR A 169 -20.00 1.25 -10.79
C THR A 169 -20.84 0.83 -9.59
N VAL A 170 -20.26 0.07 -8.68
CA VAL A 170 -20.78 -0.16 -7.33
C VAL A 170 -19.88 0.57 -6.34
N ILE A 171 -20.46 1.51 -5.62
CA ILE A 171 -19.73 2.40 -4.73
C ILE A 171 -20.46 2.51 -3.38
N ALA A 172 -19.73 2.41 -2.28
CA ALA A 172 -20.29 2.76 -0.97
C ALA A 172 -20.59 4.28 -0.91
N GLU A 173 -21.51 4.72 -0.06
CA GLU A 173 -21.74 6.14 0.13
C GLU A 173 -20.53 6.80 0.82
N ASN A 174 -20.07 6.18 1.90
CA ASN A 174 -18.82 6.52 2.56
C ASN A 174 -17.83 5.35 2.43
N PRO A 175 -16.54 5.62 2.11
CA PRO A 175 -15.55 4.57 2.00
C PRO A 175 -15.48 3.67 3.24
N ASN A 176 -15.55 2.36 3.01
CA ASN A 176 -15.43 1.28 4.00
C ASN A 176 -16.53 1.25 5.08
N SER A 177 -17.64 1.94 4.83
CA SER A 177 -18.82 1.95 5.72
C SER A 177 -19.95 1.01 5.29
N ALA A 178 -19.91 0.50 4.06
CA ALA A 178 -20.82 -0.56 3.59
C ALA A 178 -20.15 -1.93 3.75
N ASN A 179 -20.52 -2.67 4.80
CA ASN A 179 -19.97 -3.99 5.10
C ASN A 179 -20.78 -5.08 4.39
N LEU A 180 -20.21 -5.69 3.37
CA LEU A 180 -20.81 -6.80 2.62
C LEU A 180 -20.16 -8.13 3.00
N PRO A 181 -20.88 -9.26 2.85
CA PRO A 181 -20.30 -10.56 3.21
C PRO A 181 -19.15 -10.97 2.29
N ARG A 182 -19.32 -10.83 0.96
CA ARG A 182 -18.36 -11.30 -0.04
C ARG A 182 -18.62 -10.74 -1.44
N VAL A 183 -17.55 -10.59 -2.21
CA VAL A 183 -17.62 -10.48 -3.68
C VAL A 183 -16.81 -11.60 -4.35
N TYR A 184 -17.48 -12.46 -5.09
CA TYR A 184 -16.87 -13.38 -6.04
C TYR A 184 -17.38 -13.03 -7.45
N HIS A 185 -16.60 -12.23 -8.15
CA HIS A 185 -16.90 -11.78 -9.50
C HIS A 185 -16.41 -12.83 -10.50
N LYS A 186 -17.30 -13.30 -11.37
CA LYS A 186 -16.96 -14.27 -12.41
C LYS A 186 -17.54 -13.83 -13.75
N GLY A 187 -16.65 -13.46 -14.66
CA GLY A 187 -17.01 -12.96 -15.98
C GLY A 187 -17.57 -11.54 -15.96
N GLY A 188 -17.25 -10.79 -17.01
CA GLY A 188 -17.78 -9.44 -17.22
C GLY A 188 -16.67 -8.45 -17.54
N GLU A 189 -17.09 -7.22 -17.87
CA GLU A 189 -16.15 -6.19 -18.27
C GLU A 189 -16.61 -4.77 -17.96
N TYR A 190 -15.62 -3.87 -17.79
CA TYR A 190 -15.81 -2.44 -17.50
C TYR A 190 -16.68 -2.21 -16.26
N ILE A 191 -16.21 -2.76 -15.14
CA ILE A 191 -16.90 -2.73 -13.84
C ILE A 191 -15.98 -2.12 -12.80
N ALA A 192 -16.52 -1.28 -11.91
CA ALA A 192 -15.79 -0.71 -10.81
C ALA A 192 -16.45 -1.03 -9.46
N TYR A 193 -15.68 -1.53 -8.51
CA TYR A 193 -16.07 -1.72 -7.11
C TYR A 193 -15.31 -0.72 -6.24
N LYS A 194 -16.01 0.11 -5.46
CA LYS A 194 -15.39 1.23 -4.76
C LYS A 194 -15.82 1.40 -3.32
N GLY A 195 -14.85 1.47 -2.40
CA GLY A 195 -15.12 1.81 -1.00
C GLY A 195 -15.90 0.76 -0.21
N LEU A 196 -15.96 -0.49 -0.66
CA LEU A 196 -16.67 -1.55 0.07
C LEU A 196 -15.80 -2.09 1.21
N GLU A 197 -16.39 -2.44 2.35
CA GLU A 197 -15.74 -3.28 3.36
C GLU A 197 -16.27 -4.71 3.22
N LEU A 198 -15.39 -5.70 3.19
CA LEU A 198 -15.75 -7.08 2.87
C LEU A 198 -15.35 -8.02 4.00
N ALA A 199 -16.31 -8.80 4.49
CA ALA A 199 -16.04 -9.79 5.53
C ALA A 199 -15.13 -10.93 5.03
N THR A 200 -15.28 -11.37 3.77
CA THR A 200 -14.50 -12.48 3.17
C THR A 200 -13.83 -12.11 1.84
N GLY A 201 -13.58 -10.82 1.64
CA GLY A 201 -12.76 -10.32 0.54
C GLY A 201 -13.43 -10.35 -0.84
N LEU A 202 -12.61 -10.04 -1.86
CA LEU A 202 -13.05 -9.95 -3.25
C LEU A 202 -12.14 -10.76 -4.17
N THR A 203 -12.74 -11.61 -5.01
CA THR A 203 -12.02 -12.35 -6.06
C THR A 203 -12.61 -12.04 -7.42
N ILE A 204 -11.73 -11.71 -8.37
CA ILE A 204 -12.04 -11.60 -9.80
C ILE A 204 -11.60 -12.87 -10.52
N ASP A 205 -12.54 -13.55 -11.16
CA ASP A 205 -12.34 -14.85 -11.79
C ASP A 205 -12.67 -14.81 -13.29
N GLY A 206 -11.70 -15.12 -14.14
CA GLY A 206 -11.86 -15.14 -15.60
C GLY A 206 -11.94 -16.53 -16.22
N ASP A 207 -12.47 -17.53 -15.52
CA ASP A 207 -12.46 -18.97 -15.86
C ASP A 207 -12.41 -19.36 -17.35
N LEU A 208 -11.20 -19.37 -17.92
CA LEU A 208 -10.97 -19.67 -19.35
C LEU A 208 -11.33 -21.10 -19.74
N ARG A 209 -11.41 -22.03 -18.77
CA ARG A 209 -11.87 -23.41 -19.01
C ARG A 209 -13.31 -23.45 -19.54
N PHE A 210 -14.09 -22.41 -19.25
CA PHE A 210 -15.46 -22.23 -19.73
C PHE A 210 -15.59 -21.04 -20.69
N ASN A 211 -14.48 -20.53 -21.23
CA ASN A 211 -14.44 -19.35 -22.11
C ASN A 211 -15.13 -18.12 -21.46
N ILE A 212 -15.02 -18.00 -20.14
CA ILE A 212 -15.44 -16.81 -19.39
C ILE A 212 -14.23 -15.88 -19.36
N ARG A 213 -14.44 -14.56 -19.33
CA ARG A 213 -13.36 -13.58 -19.14
C ARG A 213 -13.83 -12.47 -18.24
N SER A 214 -13.00 -12.12 -17.27
CA SER A 214 -13.15 -10.92 -16.44
C SER A 214 -12.12 -9.91 -16.90
N ASN A 215 -12.56 -8.76 -17.39
CA ASN A 215 -11.71 -7.83 -18.13
C ASN A 215 -11.97 -6.36 -17.79
N HIS A 216 -10.94 -5.51 -17.66
CA HIS A 216 -11.11 -4.07 -17.40
C HIS A 216 -11.95 -3.83 -16.13
N ILE A 217 -11.51 -4.40 -15.00
CA ILE A 217 -12.20 -4.27 -13.72
C ILE A 217 -11.34 -3.50 -12.75
N LYS A 218 -11.95 -2.53 -12.07
CA LYS A 218 -11.30 -1.70 -11.06
C LYS A 218 -11.88 -2.04 -9.69
N VAL A 219 -11.01 -2.25 -8.72
CA VAL A 219 -11.35 -2.42 -7.31
C VAL A 219 -10.58 -1.35 -6.56
N MET A 220 -11.29 -0.35 -6.04
CA MET A 220 -10.66 0.86 -5.53
C MET A 220 -11.12 1.19 -4.12
N MET A 221 -10.20 1.51 -3.22
CA MET A 221 -10.53 1.91 -1.84
C MET A 221 -11.33 0.87 -1.06
N CYS A 222 -11.29 -0.40 -1.47
CA CYS A 222 -12.01 -1.47 -0.77
C CYS A 222 -11.16 -2.01 0.39
N GLY A 223 -11.85 -2.43 1.46
CA GLY A 223 -11.27 -3.07 2.62
C GLY A 223 -11.71 -4.54 2.73
N ALA A 224 -10.85 -5.41 3.28
CA ALA A 224 -11.20 -6.80 3.54
C ALA A 224 -10.63 -7.30 4.89
N MET A 225 -11.50 -7.79 5.76
CA MET A 225 -11.13 -8.36 7.08
C MET A 225 -10.63 -9.81 7.00
N SER A 226 -10.98 -10.53 5.93
CA SER A 226 -10.56 -11.91 5.71
C SER A 226 -10.64 -12.24 4.23
N GLY A 227 -9.93 -13.27 3.79
CA GLY A 227 -9.93 -13.78 2.41
C GLY A 227 -9.20 -12.90 1.38
N GLY A 228 -8.96 -11.62 1.69
CA GLY A 228 -8.14 -10.73 0.89
C GLY A 228 -8.72 -10.34 -0.47
N PHE A 229 -7.85 -9.86 -1.36
CA PHE A 229 -8.17 -9.50 -2.73
C PHE A 229 -7.43 -10.40 -3.72
N GLY A 230 -8.03 -10.70 -4.87
CA GLY A 230 -7.25 -11.35 -5.92
C GLY A 230 -7.90 -11.52 -7.27
N ALA A 231 -7.06 -11.89 -8.23
CA ALA A 231 -7.44 -12.19 -9.61
C ALA A 231 -6.96 -13.59 -10.01
N GLN A 232 -7.76 -14.33 -10.77
CA GLN A 232 -7.45 -15.73 -11.09
C GLN A 232 -8.11 -16.23 -12.39
N TYR A 233 -7.63 -17.41 -12.83
CA TYR A 233 -8.14 -18.22 -13.93
C TYR A 233 -8.37 -17.50 -15.27
N GLY A 234 -7.56 -16.48 -15.58
CA GLY A 234 -7.66 -15.71 -16.82
C GLY A 234 -8.35 -14.35 -16.70
N ALA A 235 -8.52 -13.86 -15.47
CA ALA A 235 -8.82 -12.45 -15.24
C ALA A 235 -7.70 -11.56 -15.79
N THR A 236 -8.02 -10.45 -16.46
CA THR A 236 -7.03 -9.61 -17.15
C THR A 236 -7.43 -8.15 -17.18
N ASP A 237 -6.45 -7.24 -17.26
CA ASP A 237 -6.67 -5.79 -17.13
C ASP A 237 -7.44 -5.47 -15.85
N ILE A 238 -6.86 -5.89 -14.72
CA ILE A 238 -7.47 -5.72 -13.40
C ILE A 238 -6.61 -4.75 -12.58
N LEU A 239 -7.27 -3.78 -11.96
CA LEU A 239 -6.65 -2.83 -11.04
C LEU A 239 -7.22 -3.01 -9.64
N PHE A 240 -6.35 -3.26 -8.68
CA PHE A 240 -6.61 -3.06 -7.25
C PHE A 240 -5.87 -1.81 -6.83
N GLU A 241 -6.57 -0.76 -6.41
CA GLU A 241 -5.96 0.54 -6.10
C GLU A 241 -6.46 1.10 -4.76
N ASP A 242 -5.58 1.59 -3.91
CA ASP A 242 -5.94 2.16 -2.59
C ASP A 242 -6.71 1.18 -1.67
N CYS A 243 -6.62 -0.13 -1.94
CA CYS A 243 -7.28 -1.17 -1.14
C CYS A 243 -6.46 -1.56 0.10
N PHE A 244 -7.12 -2.04 1.15
CA PHE A 244 -6.43 -2.60 2.31
C PHE A 244 -7.03 -3.92 2.78
N ALA A 245 -6.21 -4.84 3.26
CA ALA A 245 -6.69 -6.11 3.79
C ALA A 245 -5.91 -6.54 5.03
N TYR A 246 -6.63 -7.20 5.92
CA TYR A 246 -6.15 -7.63 7.22
C TYR A 246 -6.79 -8.96 7.64
N GLY A 247 -6.44 -9.47 8.82
CA GLY A 247 -7.09 -10.65 9.39
C GLY A 247 -6.67 -11.99 8.78
N ASN A 248 -7.63 -12.92 8.73
CA ASN A 248 -7.39 -14.30 8.31
C ASN A 248 -7.36 -14.42 6.79
N SER A 249 -6.21 -14.78 6.21
CA SER A 249 -6.09 -14.98 4.78
C SER A 249 -5.03 -16.03 4.45
N ARG A 250 -5.33 -16.91 3.47
CA ARG A 250 -4.27 -17.68 2.80
C ARG A 250 -3.32 -16.74 2.04
N ALA A 251 -3.87 -15.77 1.32
CA ALA A 251 -3.07 -14.72 0.71
C ALA A 251 -3.86 -13.42 0.73
N VAL A 252 -3.25 -12.36 1.26
CA VAL A 252 -3.94 -11.10 1.54
C VAL A 252 -4.24 -10.35 0.24
N PHE A 253 -3.26 -10.29 -0.67
CA PHE A 253 -3.44 -9.91 -2.07
C PHE A 253 -2.87 -11.03 -2.94
N ARG A 254 -3.63 -11.53 -3.92
CA ARG A 254 -3.21 -12.71 -4.68
C ARG A 254 -3.48 -12.67 -6.18
N ILE A 255 -2.57 -13.28 -6.93
CA ILE A 255 -2.85 -13.89 -8.23
C ILE A 255 -2.81 -15.40 -8.06
N GLY A 256 -3.86 -16.12 -8.50
CA GLY A 256 -4.07 -17.51 -8.12
C GLY A 256 -4.21 -18.54 -9.25
N SER A 257 -3.47 -19.63 -9.11
CA SER A 257 -3.59 -21.00 -9.69
C SER A 257 -2.47 -21.41 -10.64
N THR A 258 -2.04 -22.68 -10.54
CA THR A 258 -1.26 -23.33 -11.61
C THR A 258 -2.10 -23.39 -12.89
N GLY A 259 -1.46 -23.10 -14.03
CA GLY A 259 -2.15 -22.96 -15.32
C GLY A 259 -3.01 -21.69 -15.44
N ASN A 260 -2.82 -20.71 -14.55
CA ASN A 260 -3.50 -19.42 -14.64
C ASN A 260 -2.89 -18.57 -15.76
N ASN A 261 -3.74 -18.11 -16.68
CA ASN A 261 -3.39 -17.14 -17.74
C ASN A 261 -3.89 -15.74 -17.38
N SER A 262 -4.00 -15.41 -16.10
CA SER A 262 -4.27 -14.04 -15.67
C SER A 262 -3.13 -13.14 -16.10
N ASP A 263 -3.47 -11.99 -16.65
CA ASP A 263 -2.52 -11.17 -17.38
C ASP A 263 -2.82 -9.68 -17.17
N ARG A 264 -1.80 -8.84 -17.03
CA ARG A 264 -1.95 -7.39 -16.87
C ARG A 264 -2.76 -7.04 -15.62
N ILE A 265 -2.20 -7.39 -14.46
CA ILE A 265 -2.80 -7.12 -13.15
C ILE A 265 -1.95 -6.11 -12.39
N ILE A 266 -2.58 -5.07 -11.87
CA ILE A 266 -1.92 -4.03 -11.08
C ILE A 266 -2.50 -4.02 -9.67
N PHE A 267 -1.62 -4.12 -8.68
CA PHE A 267 -1.88 -3.74 -7.29
C PHE A 267 -1.16 -2.42 -7.05
N ARG A 268 -1.89 -1.36 -6.69
CA ARG A 268 -1.33 -0.02 -6.53
C ARG A 268 -1.79 0.59 -5.21
N ARG A 269 -0.87 1.11 -4.39
CA ARG A 269 -1.22 1.72 -3.10
C ARG A 269 -2.05 0.80 -2.20
N CYS A 270 -1.78 -0.50 -2.27
CA CYS A 270 -2.46 -1.50 -1.44
C CYS A 270 -1.72 -1.70 -0.11
N VAL A 271 -2.46 -1.77 1.00
CA VAL A 271 -1.90 -1.98 2.35
C VAL A 271 -2.37 -3.32 2.92
N ALA A 272 -1.44 -4.15 3.38
CA ALA A 272 -1.73 -5.50 3.82
C ALA A 272 -1.11 -5.76 5.20
N ARG A 273 -1.93 -6.23 6.15
CA ARG A 273 -1.45 -6.79 7.42
C ARG A 273 -1.87 -8.25 7.53
N HIS A 274 -0.91 -9.16 7.54
CA HIS A 274 -1.23 -10.59 7.60
C HIS A 274 -1.29 -11.04 9.07
N ASP A 275 -2.51 -11.16 9.59
CA ASP A 275 -2.77 -11.41 11.01
C ASP A 275 -2.84 -12.91 11.33
N LEU A 276 -3.37 -13.72 10.41
CA LEU A 276 -3.68 -15.14 10.63
C LEU A 276 -3.79 -15.86 9.29
N SER A 277 -3.45 -17.16 9.27
CA SER A 277 -3.88 -18.07 8.21
C SER A 277 -4.36 -19.38 8.83
N THR A 278 -5.63 -19.71 8.63
CA THR A 278 -6.19 -21.03 8.97
C THR A 278 -6.17 -22.00 7.78
N SER A 279 -5.50 -21.64 6.69
CA SER A 279 -5.39 -22.48 5.50
C SER A 279 -4.23 -23.46 5.65
N SER A 280 -4.42 -24.70 5.19
CA SER A 280 -3.34 -25.68 5.06
C SER A 280 -2.40 -25.43 3.88
N GLU A 281 -2.74 -24.47 3.03
CA GLU A 281 -1.97 -24.12 1.83
C GLU A 281 -0.84 -23.13 2.17
N PRO A 282 0.16 -22.99 1.29
CA PRO A 282 1.16 -21.94 1.42
C PRO A 282 0.53 -20.55 1.49
N THR A 283 1.15 -19.66 2.26
CA THR A 283 0.60 -18.35 2.60
C THR A 283 1.61 -17.21 2.43
N ALA A 284 1.14 -16.04 2.00
CA ALA A 284 1.95 -14.83 1.80
C ALA A 284 1.09 -13.58 1.91
N THR A 285 1.71 -12.42 2.14
CA THR A 285 0.99 -11.13 2.17
C THR A 285 0.58 -10.74 0.76
N PHE A 286 1.55 -10.57 -0.15
CA PHE A 286 1.34 -10.42 -1.58
C PHE A 286 1.82 -11.69 -2.29
N MET A 287 0.87 -12.44 -2.86
CA MET A 287 1.12 -13.74 -3.49
C MET A 287 0.96 -13.64 -5.00
N HIS A 288 1.98 -14.00 -5.76
CA HIS A 288 1.88 -14.23 -7.20
C HIS A 288 2.09 -15.72 -7.45
N TYR A 289 0.99 -16.44 -7.68
CA TYR A 289 0.99 -17.87 -7.97
C TYR A 289 0.30 -18.12 -9.31
N GLY A 290 1.08 -18.04 -10.39
CA GLY A 290 0.58 -18.08 -11.77
C GLY A 290 0.24 -16.69 -12.33
N GLY A 291 0.13 -16.62 -13.66
CA GLY A 291 -0.16 -15.38 -14.38
C GLY A 291 1.09 -14.69 -14.95
N GLN A 292 0.87 -13.60 -15.67
CA GLN A 292 1.92 -12.84 -16.34
C GLN A 292 1.66 -11.34 -16.30
N ASN A 293 2.71 -10.53 -16.45
CA ASN A 293 2.62 -9.07 -16.48
C ASN A 293 1.89 -8.54 -15.25
N ILE A 294 2.55 -8.70 -14.11
CA ILE A 294 2.02 -8.34 -12.79
C ILE A 294 2.84 -7.17 -12.24
N LEU A 295 2.14 -6.20 -11.67
CA LEU A 295 2.75 -4.97 -11.21
C LEU A 295 2.23 -4.60 -9.83
N PHE A 296 3.12 -4.53 -8.86
CA PHE A 296 2.89 -4.00 -7.52
C PHE A 296 3.56 -2.62 -7.43
N GLN A 297 2.79 -1.57 -7.15
CA GLN A 297 3.26 -0.18 -7.16
C GLN A 297 2.87 0.50 -5.86
N ASN A 298 3.84 1.04 -5.12
CA ASN A 298 3.56 1.60 -3.80
C ASN A 298 2.73 0.64 -2.93
N CYS A 299 3.06 -0.64 -2.84
CA CYS A 299 2.35 -1.56 -1.95
C CYS A 299 3.03 -1.62 -0.59
N ILE A 300 2.26 -1.82 0.49
CA ILE A 300 2.75 -1.91 1.86
C ILE A 300 2.36 -3.27 2.44
N ALA A 301 3.34 -4.07 2.83
CA ALA A 301 3.17 -5.17 3.78
C ALA A 301 3.63 -4.68 5.16
N ILE A 302 2.78 -4.81 6.19
CA ILE A 302 3.07 -4.22 7.49
C ILE A 302 2.61 -5.10 8.67
N ASP A 303 3.40 -5.11 9.75
CA ASP A 303 3.03 -5.62 11.08
C ASP A 303 2.40 -7.03 11.09
N GLN A 304 3.05 -7.97 10.40
CA GLN A 304 2.66 -9.39 10.41
C GLN A 304 2.54 -9.89 11.85
N ALA A 305 1.54 -10.73 12.15
CA ALA A 305 1.43 -11.33 13.48
C ALA A 305 2.68 -12.16 13.80
N THR A 306 3.13 -12.09 15.05
CA THR A 306 4.43 -12.63 15.48
C THR A 306 4.35 -14.04 16.02
N ASP A 307 3.21 -14.43 16.60
CA ASP A 307 3.09 -15.73 17.24
C ASP A 307 2.98 -16.84 16.19
N PRO A 308 3.86 -17.87 16.22
CA PRO A 308 3.87 -18.93 15.22
C PRO A 308 2.53 -19.69 15.09
N GLU A 309 1.77 -19.77 16.18
CA GLU A 309 0.43 -20.40 16.20
C GLU A 309 -0.56 -19.76 15.21
N ASN A 310 -0.39 -18.47 14.91
CA ASN A 310 -1.22 -17.73 13.94
C ASN A 310 -1.06 -18.23 12.50
N PHE A 311 -0.01 -19.01 12.24
CA PHE A 311 0.26 -19.58 10.91
C PHE A 311 0.51 -21.08 10.97
N ALA A 312 0.29 -21.73 12.12
CA ALA A 312 0.61 -23.15 12.32
C ALA A 312 -0.17 -24.11 11.40
N ALA A 313 -1.30 -23.66 10.86
CA ALA A 313 -2.04 -24.44 9.87
C ALA A 313 -1.35 -24.44 8.49
N ALA A 314 -0.65 -23.35 8.14
CA ALA A 314 -0.06 -23.19 6.82
C ALA A 314 1.13 -24.14 6.64
N TYR A 315 1.16 -24.83 5.50
CA TYR A 315 2.30 -25.67 5.14
C TYR A 315 3.59 -24.87 5.01
N ASP A 316 3.51 -23.66 4.44
CA ASP A 316 4.61 -22.72 4.28
C ASP A 316 4.14 -21.27 4.46
N VAL A 317 4.98 -20.42 5.05
CA VAL A 317 4.74 -18.98 5.22
C VAL A 317 5.85 -18.20 4.53
N TYR A 318 5.54 -17.58 3.40
CA TYR A 318 6.52 -16.95 2.50
C TYR A 318 6.83 -15.49 2.84
N GLY A 319 6.01 -14.85 3.67
CA GLY A 319 6.23 -13.48 4.14
C GLY A 319 5.58 -12.41 3.26
N ALA A 320 6.32 -11.34 2.93
CA ALA A 320 5.76 -10.14 2.32
C ALA A 320 5.41 -10.33 0.84
N TRP A 321 6.36 -10.79 0.02
CA TRP A 321 6.12 -11.11 -1.39
C TRP A 321 6.45 -12.57 -1.71
N GLU A 322 5.60 -13.20 -2.53
CA GLU A 322 5.89 -14.47 -3.18
C GLU A 322 5.76 -14.33 -4.70
N THR A 323 6.70 -14.93 -5.45
CA THR A 323 6.61 -15.04 -6.91
C THR A 323 6.85 -16.48 -7.39
N LYS A 324 5.81 -17.07 -7.99
CA LYS A 324 5.83 -18.46 -8.47
C LYS A 324 5.00 -18.65 -9.75
N ASN A 325 5.46 -19.51 -10.65
CA ASN A 325 4.79 -19.98 -11.86
C ASN A 325 4.35 -18.88 -12.87
N GLY A 326 5.15 -17.85 -13.10
CA GLY A 326 4.75 -16.75 -13.99
C GLY A 326 5.89 -16.06 -14.73
N TYR A 327 5.57 -14.91 -15.33
CA TYR A 327 6.53 -14.13 -16.10
C TYR A 327 6.23 -12.63 -15.99
N ASN A 328 7.27 -11.79 -15.98
CA ASN A 328 7.17 -10.32 -15.89
C ASN A 328 6.48 -9.85 -14.61
N ILE A 329 7.17 -10.00 -13.48
CA ILE A 329 6.65 -9.66 -12.15
C ILE A 329 7.44 -8.50 -11.58
N PHE A 330 6.79 -7.36 -11.39
CA PHE A 330 7.45 -6.12 -10.99
C PHE A 330 6.90 -5.62 -9.65
N VAL A 331 7.79 -5.38 -8.69
CA VAL A 331 7.49 -4.75 -7.41
C VAL A 331 8.25 -3.43 -7.35
N LYS A 332 7.53 -2.31 -7.31
CA LYS A 332 8.10 -0.97 -7.43
C LYS A 332 7.65 -0.08 -6.29
N ASP A 333 8.57 0.69 -5.74
CA ASP A 333 8.29 1.74 -4.74
C ASP A 333 7.50 1.22 -3.52
N SER A 334 7.73 -0.04 -3.15
CA SER A 334 6.93 -0.78 -2.18
C SER A 334 7.70 -1.02 -0.88
N ILE A 335 6.97 -1.30 0.20
CA ILE A 335 7.49 -1.32 1.57
C ILE A 335 7.08 -2.63 2.24
N ALA A 336 8.04 -3.37 2.81
CA ALA A 336 7.78 -4.35 3.87
C ALA A 336 8.33 -3.81 5.18
N LEU A 337 7.48 -3.73 6.20
CA LEU A 337 7.87 -3.23 7.51
C LEU A 337 7.35 -4.13 8.62
N ASN A 338 8.25 -4.56 9.52
CA ASN A 338 7.89 -5.41 10.66
C ASN A 338 7.20 -6.70 10.23
N ILE A 339 7.89 -7.45 9.38
CA ILE A 339 7.44 -8.74 8.82
C ILE A 339 8.26 -9.85 9.45
N VAL A 340 7.60 -10.79 10.10
CA VAL A 340 8.28 -11.86 10.85
C VAL A 340 8.97 -12.84 9.91
N HIS A 341 8.41 -13.03 8.73
CA HIS A 341 8.90 -13.94 7.68
C HIS A 341 9.66 -13.16 6.60
N ASN A 342 9.93 -13.79 5.45
CA ASN A 342 10.78 -13.20 4.41
C ASN A 342 10.19 -11.92 3.81
N PHE A 343 11.04 -11.02 3.32
CA PHE A 343 10.57 -9.94 2.45
C PHE A 343 10.19 -10.45 1.05
N HIS A 344 10.87 -11.48 0.55
CA HIS A 344 10.57 -12.13 -0.72
C HIS A 344 10.91 -13.62 -0.70
N TYR A 345 10.02 -14.41 -1.28
CA TYR A 345 10.24 -15.80 -1.64
C TYR A 345 9.94 -16.00 -3.13
N GLY A 346 10.78 -16.75 -3.83
CA GLY A 346 10.35 -17.34 -5.09
C GLY A 346 11.21 -18.51 -5.53
N ASP A 347 10.80 -19.15 -6.62
CA ASP A 347 11.44 -20.34 -7.15
C ASP A 347 11.71 -20.24 -8.66
N THR A 348 12.29 -21.31 -9.23
CA THR A 348 12.72 -21.38 -10.63
C THR A 348 11.58 -21.37 -11.65
N SER A 349 10.32 -21.36 -11.21
CA SER A 349 9.16 -21.37 -12.10
C SER A 349 8.69 -19.97 -12.52
N THR A 350 9.33 -18.92 -12.01
CA THR A 350 9.07 -17.53 -12.42
C THR A 350 10.26 -16.96 -13.15
N ASP A 351 10.01 -16.18 -14.19
CA ASP A 351 11.05 -15.50 -14.96
C ASP A 351 10.78 -13.99 -15.08
N ASN A 352 11.84 -13.20 -15.26
CA ASN A 352 11.85 -11.74 -15.26
C ASN A 352 11.12 -11.12 -14.05
N VAL A 353 11.71 -11.29 -12.87
CA VAL A 353 11.24 -10.68 -11.62
C VAL A 353 12.09 -9.45 -11.31
N ARG A 354 11.48 -8.34 -10.91
CA ARG A 354 12.24 -7.16 -10.48
C ARG A 354 11.61 -6.45 -9.30
N PHE A 355 12.44 -6.16 -8.32
CA PHE A 355 12.14 -5.27 -7.20
C PHE A 355 12.94 -3.99 -7.39
N SER A 356 12.27 -2.84 -7.44
CA SER A 356 12.94 -1.56 -7.68
C SER A 356 12.46 -0.47 -6.74
N ASN A 357 13.41 0.26 -6.13
CA ASN A 357 13.11 1.38 -5.23
C ASN A 357 12.26 0.97 -4.02
N CYS A 358 12.54 -0.19 -3.42
CA CYS A 358 11.73 -0.74 -2.32
C CYS A 358 12.44 -0.68 -0.97
N VAL A 359 11.65 -0.69 0.11
CA VAL A 359 12.13 -0.69 1.50
C VAL A 359 11.77 -2.01 2.15
N PHE A 360 12.73 -2.66 2.79
CA PHE A 360 12.52 -3.88 3.57
C PHE A 360 13.17 -3.70 4.95
N TRP A 361 12.35 -3.41 5.96
CA TRP A 361 12.86 -3.06 7.28
C TRP A 361 12.22 -3.87 8.41
N SER A 362 13.02 -4.36 9.36
CA SER A 362 12.54 -5.29 10.40
C SER A 362 11.85 -6.50 9.75
N VAL A 363 12.56 -7.17 8.84
CA VAL A 363 12.07 -8.35 8.12
C VAL A 363 12.86 -9.60 8.52
N GLY A 364 12.20 -10.75 8.61
CA GLY A 364 12.88 -12.04 8.81
C GLY A 364 13.50 -12.60 7.54
N THR A 365 14.32 -13.66 7.68
CA THR A 365 14.88 -14.40 6.53
C THR A 365 14.60 -15.90 6.56
N ALA A 366 13.56 -16.31 7.31
CA ALA A 366 13.22 -17.69 7.67
C ALA A 366 13.39 -18.75 6.56
N ASN A 367 13.32 -18.39 5.28
CA ASN A 367 13.91 -19.10 4.14
C ASN A 367 14.00 -18.16 2.92
N THR A 368 14.94 -17.21 2.87
CA THR A 368 15.16 -16.37 1.68
C THR A 368 15.75 -17.19 0.53
N SER A 369 14.92 -18.01 -0.10
CA SER A 369 15.15 -18.48 -1.47
C SER A 369 14.78 -17.32 -2.39
N LEU A 370 15.79 -16.58 -2.84
CA LEU A 370 15.56 -15.60 -3.88
C LEU A 370 15.24 -16.35 -5.17
N ALA A 371 14.20 -15.93 -5.89
CA ALA A 371 13.88 -16.53 -7.18
C ALA A 371 15.04 -16.31 -8.16
N PRO A 372 15.41 -17.30 -8.98
CA PRO A 372 16.24 -17.07 -10.16
C PRO A 372 15.69 -15.94 -11.01
N ASN A 373 16.55 -15.31 -11.80
CA ASN A 373 16.17 -14.27 -12.75
C ASN A 373 15.49 -13.07 -12.06
N THR A 374 15.97 -12.74 -10.86
CA THR A 374 15.47 -11.61 -10.07
C THR A 374 16.49 -10.48 -10.00
N VAL A 375 16.05 -9.28 -10.35
CA VAL A 375 16.81 -8.05 -10.18
C VAL A 375 16.26 -7.26 -9.00
N TYR A 376 17.11 -6.96 -8.03
CA TYR A 376 16.85 -6.06 -6.91
C TYR A 376 17.66 -4.78 -7.13
N ASP A 377 17.00 -3.63 -7.25
CA ASP A 377 17.65 -2.37 -7.60
C ASP A 377 17.14 -1.24 -6.69
N ARG A 378 18.05 -0.43 -6.13
CA ARG A 378 17.72 0.70 -5.24
C ARG A 378 16.90 0.27 -4.01
N LEU A 379 17.34 -0.76 -3.30
CA LEU A 379 16.68 -1.19 -2.08
C LEU A 379 17.26 -0.51 -0.84
N THR A 380 16.42 -0.20 0.14
CA THR A 380 16.85 0.07 1.52
C THR A 380 16.44 -1.10 2.39
N ILE A 381 17.42 -1.94 2.76
CA ILE A 381 17.20 -3.14 3.58
C ILE A 381 17.85 -2.93 4.93
N GLY A 382 17.11 -3.15 6.03
CA GLY A 382 17.77 -3.17 7.32
C GLY A 382 17.00 -3.72 8.51
N ASN A 383 17.73 -3.87 9.62
CA ASN A 383 17.29 -4.58 10.82
C ASN A 383 16.73 -5.96 10.45
N VAL A 384 17.58 -6.78 9.84
CA VAL A 384 17.20 -8.11 9.36
C VAL A 384 17.72 -9.15 10.34
N ASN A 385 16.79 -9.89 10.95
CA ASN A 385 17.11 -10.95 11.89
C ASN A 385 17.11 -12.31 11.17
N ALA A 386 18.29 -12.77 10.78
CA ALA A 386 18.44 -14.03 10.06
C ALA A 386 18.59 -15.22 11.01
N GLN A 387 17.50 -15.61 11.68
CA GLN A 387 17.53 -16.79 12.55
C GLN A 387 17.59 -18.09 11.75
N ASN A 388 18.53 -18.96 12.11
CA ASN A 388 18.67 -20.35 11.64
C ASN A 388 18.90 -20.53 10.12
N THR A 389 19.48 -19.54 9.45
CA THR A 389 19.89 -19.66 8.04
C THR A 389 21.41 -19.52 7.89
N GLU A 390 22.01 -20.34 7.03
CA GLU A 390 23.46 -20.33 6.78
C GLU A 390 23.93 -19.05 6.09
N ASN A 391 23.09 -18.47 5.23
CA ASN A 391 23.32 -17.29 4.41
C ASN A 391 22.06 -16.40 4.41
N THR A 392 22.23 -15.08 4.53
CA THR A 392 21.11 -14.15 4.74
C THR A 392 20.28 -13.89 3.49
N PHE A 393 20.91 -13.85 2.31
CA PHE A 393 20.24 -13.75 1.01
C PHE A 393 20.90 -14.73 0.03
N THR A 394 20.15 -15.75 -0.40
CA THR A 394 20.71 -16.90 -1.13
C THR A 394 19.92 -17.20 -2.41
N ASP A 395 20.61 -17.31 -3.54
CA ASP A 395 20.10 -18.08 -4.67
C ASP A 395 20.27 -19.58 -4.36
N ARG A 396 19.20 -20.23 -3.88
CA ARG A 396 19.21 -21.66 -3.55
C ARG A 396 19.22 -22.56 -4.79
N SER A 397 18.90 -22.02 -5.96
CA SER A 397 18.83 -22.81 -7.20
C SER A 397 20.19 -23.02 -7.86
N GLY A 398 21.22 -22.25 -7.45
CA GLY A 398 22.52 -22.23 -8.10
C GLY A 398 22.48 -21.61 -9.51
N SER A 399 21.44 -20.84 -9.84
CA SER A 399 21.16 -20.32 -11.18
C SER A 399 22.04 -19.14 -11.60
N THR A 400 22.80 -18.52 -10.69
CA THR A 400 23.68 -17.36 -10.98
C THR A 400 22.96 -16.14 -11.58
N SER A 401 21.62 -16.05 -11.45
CA SER A 401 20.82 -15.00 -12.10
C SER A 401 20.06 -14.10 -11.11
N VAL A 402 20.62 -13.92 -9.93
CA VAL A 402 20.09 -13.02 -8.89
C VAL A 402 21.05 -11.85 -8.70
N TYR A 403 20.53 -10.63 -8.75
CA TYR A 403 21.36 -9.41 -8.77
C TYR A 403 20.84 -8.38 -7.77
N PHE A 404 21.75 -7.80 -6.98
CA PHE A 404 21.48 -6.60 -6.18
C PHE A 404 22.30 -5.43 -6.70
N THR A 405 21.66 -4.31 -7.00
CA THR A 405 22.34 -3.10 -7.42
C THR A 405 21.84 -1.86 -6.69
N ASN A 406 22.73 -0.88 -6.51
CA ASN A 406 22.40 0.43 -5.96
C ASN A 406 21.69 0.37 -4.59
N SER A 407 21.98 -0.63 -3.76
CA SER A 407 21.18 -0.94 -2.57
C SER A 407 21.95 -0.72 -1.26
N ILE A 408 21.21 -0.47 -0.18
CA ILE A 408 21.71 -0.34 1.19
C ILE A 408 21.34 -1.59 1.98
N PHE A 409 22.32 -2.16 2.68
CA PHE A 409 22.18 -3.26 3.63
C PHE A 409 22.69 -2.77 4.99
N HIS A 410 21.79 -2.49 5.92
CA HIS A 410 22.10 -1.94 7.24
C HIS A 410 21.61 -2.86 8.35
N ASP A 411 22.38 -3.06 9.42
CA ASP A 411 21.93 -3.82 10.60
C ASP A 411 21.42 -5.23 10.21
N ILE A 412 22.20 -5.90 9.37
CA ILE A 412 21.96 -7.28 8.94
C ILE A 412 22.69 -8.23 9.89
N GLU A 413 21.96 -9.17 10.48
CA GLU A 413 22.51 -10.28 11.26
C GLU A 413 22.55 -11.58 10.42
N GLY A 414 23.51 -12.48 10.72
CA GLY A 414 23.59 -13.83 10.15
C GLY A 414 23.89 -14.85 11.25
N THR A 415 22.99 -15.83 11.47
CA THR A 415 23.16 -16.85 12.52
C THR A 415 23.48 -18.23 11.93
N GLY A 416 24.64 -18.39 11.29
CA GLY A 416 25.12 -19.74 10.93
C GLY A 416 25.58 -20.50 12.19
N THR A 417 24.87 -21.56 12.59
CA THR A 417 25.23 -22.40 13.76
C THR A 417 25.71 -23.81 13.40
N GLU A 418 25.79 -24.19 12.12
CA GLU A 418 26.28 -25.53 11.78
C GLU A 418 27.81 -25.62 11.82
N THR A 419 28.31 -26.44 12.75
CA THR A 419 29.69 -26.89 12.84
C THR A 419 30.07 -27.68 11.57
N GLY A 420 30.47 -26.99 10.50
CA GLY A 420 30.96 -27.65 9.28
C GLY A 420 30.95 -26.81 8.01
N TYR A 421 30.05 -25.83 7.88
CA TYR A 421 29.93 -24.95 6.71
C TYR A 421 30.41 -23.53 7.01
N ARG A 422 31.10 -22.92 6.04
CA ARG A 422 32.15 -21.91 6.27
C ARG A 422 31.82 -20.47 5.87
N SER A 423 30.57 -20.07 5.69
CA SER A 423 30.33 -18.69 5.22
C SER A 423 29.04 -18.11 5.75
N LYS A 424 29.15 -17.17 6.71
CA LYS A 424 28.07 -16.25 7.07
C LYS A 424 27.97 -15.18 5.95
N THR A 425 27.37 -15.51 4.82
CA THR A 425 27.38 -14.61 3.65
C THR A 425 26.10 -13.79 3.56
N ILE A 426 26.22 -12.48 3.37
CA ILE A 426 25.05 -11.62 3.13
C ILE A 426 24.46 -11.93 1.76
N LEU A 427 25.26 -11.85 0.69
CA LEU A 427 24.87 -12.16 -0.69
C LEU A 427 25.58 -13.42 -1.17
N TYR A 428 24.89 -14.55 -1.28
CA TYR A 428 25.47 -15.81 -1.77
C TYR A 428 24.88 -16.21 -3.12
N LEU A 429 25.75 -16.52 -4.09
CA LEU A 429 25.38 -16.87 -5.48
C LEU A 429 24.55 -15.78 -6.18
N ALA A 430 24.89 -14.52 -5.91
CA ALA A 430 24.28 -13.35 -6.53
C ALA A 430 25.32 -12.58 -7.38
N PRO A 431 25.92 -13.22 -8.40
CA PRO A 431 27.03 -12.65 -9.15
C PRO A 431 26.63 -11.35 -9.83
N GLU A 432 27.59 -10.47 -10.11
CA GLU A 432 27.37 -9.17 -10.76
C GLU A 432 26.57 -8.15 -9.93
N SER A 433 26.24 -8.47 -8.68
CA SER A 433 25.71 -7.48 -7.73
C SER A 433 26.71 -6.32 -7.58
N SER A 434 26.27 -5.07 -7.65
CA SER A 434 27.19 -3.93 -7.68
C SER A 434 26.67 -2.61 -7.11
N ASN A 435 27.60 -1.73 -6.74
CA ASN A 435 27.31 -0.42 -6.13
C ASN A 435 26.38 -0.55 -4.91
N ASN A 436 26.74 -1.44 -3.98
CA ASN A 436 25.94 -1.70 -2.79
C ASN A 436 26.68 -1.24 -1.52
N LEU A 437 25.95 -0.61 -0.61
CA LEU A 437 26.44 -0.20 0.69
C LEU A 437 26.10 -1.24 1.75
N PHE A 438 27.12 -1.72 2.46
CA PHE A 438 27.00 -2.69 3.54
C PHE A 438 27.48 -2.09 4.87
N ASN A 439 26.58 -2.06 5.85
CA ASN A 439 26.89 -1.80 7.26
C ASN A 439 26.23 -2.88 8.15
N PRO A 440 26.75 -4.11 8.16
CA PRO A 440 26.20 -5.21 8.95
C PRO A 440 26.49 -5.09 10.46
N VAL A 441 25.73 -5.81 11.28
CA VAL A 441 25.95 -5.87 12.74
C VAL A 441 27.27 -6.55 13.10
N GLN A 442 27.57 -7.64 12.39
CA GLN A 442 28.72 -8.48 12.67
C GLN A 442 29.83 -8.20 11.65
N ALA A 443 31.02 -7.83 12.13
CA ALA A 443 32.18 -7.53 11.29
C ALA A 443 32.77 -8.76 10.55
N ASP A 444 32.38 -9.98 10.94
CA ASP A 444 32.82 -11.24 10.32
C ASP A 444 31.86 -11.77 9.23
N LEU A 445 30.79 -11.03 8.89
CA LEU A 445 29.96 -11.40 7.74
C LEU A 445 30.75 -11.28 6.44
N THR A 446 30.70 -12.34 5.64
CA THR A 446 31.26 -12.35 4.30
C THR A 446 30.29 -11.62 3.37
N ILE A 447 30.81 -10.69 2.59
CA ILE A 447 30.07 -10.13 1.46
C ILE A 447 30.47 -11.00 0.26
N GLY A 448 29.50 -11.70 -0.36
CA GLY A 448 29.79 -12.65 -1.43
C GLY A 448 29.99 -11.98 -2.79
N ASP A 449 29.42 -12.55 -3.86
CA ASP A 449 29.79 -12.29 -5.26
C ASP A 449 29.35 -10.90 -5.78
N THR A 450 29.99 -9.82 -5.30
CA THR A 450 29.69 -8.44 -5.73
C THR A 450 30.93 -7.69 -6.22
N THR A 451 30.73 -6.85 -7.23
CA THR A 451 31.71 -5.87 -7.72
C THR A 451 31.37 -4.49 -7.13
N GLU A 452 32.34 -3.64 -6.80
CA GLU A 452 32.09 -2.30 -6.23
C GLU A 452 31.31 -2.31 -4.90
N ILE A 453 31.97 -2.83 -3.87
CA ILE A 453 31.44 -2.87 -2.50
C ILE A 453 31.75 -1.55 -1.79
N ILE A 454 30.72 -0.92 -1.22
CA ILE A 454 30.86 0.21 -0.31
C ILE A 454 30.71 -0.33 1.11
N THR A 455 31.75 -0.25 1.93
CA THR A 455 31.71 -0.68 3.35
C THR A 455 32.24 0.42 4.25
N GLY A 456 31.97 0.25 5.54
CA GLY A 456 32.55 1.06 6.60
C GLY A 456 31.83 2.38 6.85
N ILE A 457 30.93 2.83 5.97
CA ILE A 457 30.04 3.97 6.21
C ILE A 457 28.75 3.46 6.85
N ASP A 458 28.42 3.96 8.03
CA ASP A 458 27.10 3.77 8.60
C ASP A 458 26.11 4.72 7.91
N PRO A 459 25.09 4.22 7.20
CA PRO A 459 24.16 5.08 6.49
C PRO A 459 23.21 5.84 7.43
N VAL A 460 23.12 5.50 8.73
CA VAL A 460 22.26 6.20 9.70
C VAL A 460 22.88 7.51 10.19
N ASP A 461 24.22 7.59 10.28
CA ASP A 461 24.91 8.80 10.76
C ASP A 461 25.94 9.37 9.75
N GLY A 462 26.30 8.63 8.71
CA GLY A 462 27.25 9.00 7.69
C GLY A 462 28.72 8.85 8.10
N ASN A 463 29.04 8.20 9.22
CA ASN A 463 30.42 8.05 9.72
C ASN A 463 31.05 6.71 9.31
N PRO A 464 32.37 6.66 9.02
CA PRO A 464 33.35 7.75 8.95
C PRO A 464 33.35 8.44 7.57
N GLY A 465 32.24 8.41 6.85
CA GLY A 465 32.05 9.09 5.58
C GLY A 465 32.00 10.61 5.72
N ASN A 466 31.10 11.27 4.99
CA ASN A 466 30.98 12.72 5.00
C ASN A 466 30.24 13.28 6.25
N GLY A 467 29.83 12.41 7.18
CA GLY A 467 29.14 12.79 8.42
C GLY A 467 27.70 13.27 8.21
N VAL A 468 27.13 13.05 7.01
CA VAL A 468 25.72 13.32 6.71
C VAL A 468 25.00 11.97 6.64
N ALA A 469 24.03 11.76 7.53
CA ALA A 469 23.16 10.59 7.51
C ALA A 469 22.58 10.36 6.12
N GLY A 470 22.70 9.15 5.60
CA GLY A 470 22.07 8.73 4.34
C GLY A 470 20.60 8.35 4.50
N ILE A 471 20.23 7.77 5.65
CA ILE A 471 18.87 7.33 5.98
C ILE A 471 18.41 7.86 7.34
N LEU A 472 17.77 9.04 7.36
CA LEU A 472 17.02 9.48 8.54
C LEU A 472 15.65 8.79 8.65
N TYR A 473 15.10 8.42 7.51
CA TYR A 473 13.82 7.75 7.34
C TYR A 473 14.01 6.60 6.35
N PRO A 474 13.37 5.44 6.53
CA PRO A 474 13.67 4.27 5.71
C PRO A 474 13.24 4.46 4.24
N VAL A 475 12.32 5.38 3.99
CA VAL A 475 11.72 5.69 2.67
C VAL A 475 12.40 6.85 1.93
N LYS A 476 13.50 7.40 2.45
CA LYS A 476 14.15 8.59 1.88
C LYS A 476 15.67 8.52 2.00
N ILE A 477 16.35 8.79 0.88
CA ILE A 477 17.76 9.11 0.88
C ILE A 477 17.95 10.60 1.09
N GLU A 478 18.77 10.96 2.08
CA GLU A 478 19.00 12.36 2.42
C GLU A 478 19.96 13.02 1.42
N PRO A 479 19.63 14.23 0.91
CA PRO A 479 20.47 14.95 -0.03
C PRO A 479 21.87 15.22 0.50
N ALA A 480 22.86 15.20 -0.40
CA ALA A 480 24.28 15.40 -0.11
C ALA A 480 24.91 14.36 0.84
N SER A 481 24.20 13.30 1.21
CA SER A 481 24.79 12.16 1.88
C SER A 481 25.71 11.36 0.96
N ASP A 482 26.51 10.51 1.58
CA ASP A 482 27.28 9.49 0.90
C ASP A 482 26.39 8.51 0.09
N CYS A 483 25.16 8.26 0.55
CA CYS A 483 24.19 7.43 -0.15
C CYS A 483 23.65 8.13 -1.42
N ASP A 484 23.30 9.41 -1.31
CA ASP A 484 22.82 10.25 -2.42
C ASP A 484 23.87 10.36 -3.53
N THR A 485 25.10 10.69 -3.16
CA THR A 485 26.22 10.85 -4.11
C THR A 485 26.51 9.57 -4.90
N ARG A 486 26.35 8.40 -4.25
CA ARG A 486 26.55 7.09 -4.88
C ARG A 486 25.29 6.54 -5.55
N GLY A 487 24.16 7.21 -5.37
CA GLY A 487 22.86 6.80 -5.91
C GLY A 487 22.37 5.47 -5.36
N VAL A 488 22.62 5.19 -4.07
CA VAL A 488 22.21 3.94 -3.41
C VAL A 488 21.01 4.14 -2.48
N GLY A 489 20.16 3.10 -2.39
CA GLY A 489 18.99 3.05 -1.52
C GLY A 489 17.70 3.58 -2.16
N ALA A 490 16.58 3.40 -1.45
CA ALA A 490 15.24 3.71 -1.91
C ALA A 490 14.79 5.13 -1.53
N THR A 491 14.07 5.80 -2.43
CA THR A 491 13.37 7.07 -2.18
C THR A 491 11.93 6.98 -2.67
N ILE A 492 10.99 6.85 -1.74
CA ILE A 492 9.56 6.61 -2.01
C ILE A 492 8.77 7.83 -1.50
N LEU A 493 8.69 8.87 -2.32
CA LEU A 493 8.02 10.14 -1.96
C LEU A 493 6.75 10.40 -2.78
N TYR A 494 6.69 9.87 -3.99
CA TYR A 494 5.64 10.17 -4.96
C TYR A 494 4.89 8.92 -5.39
N ARG A 495 3.67 9.14 -5.90
CA ARG A 495 2.83 8.07 -6.43
C ARG A 495 3.44 7.54 -7.73
N ARG A 496 3.38 6.22 -7.92
CA ARG A 496 3.55 5.59 -9.21
C ARG A 496 2.20 5.19 -9.76
N GLY A 497 1.97 5.49 -11.03
CA GLY A 497 0.75 5.19 -11.74
C GLY A 497 -0.32 6.26 -11.58
N SER A 498 -0.89 6.72 -12.69
CA SER A 498 -2.05 7.62 -12.72
C SER A 498 -3.29 6.97 -12.10
N HIS A 499 -4.10 7.75 -11.38
CA HIS A 499 -5.28 7.24 -10.67
C HIS A 499 -6.26 6.54 -11.62
N GLY A 500 -6.61 5.29 -11.29
CA GLY A 500 -7.57 4.48 -12.06
C GLY A 500 -7.04 3.92 -13.37
N ALA A 501 -5.78 4.17 -13.75
CA ALA A 501 -5.18 3.72 -14.99
C ALA A 501 -4.86 2.22 -14.97
N LEU A 502 -5.42 1.49 -15.93
CA LEU A 502 -5.15 0.07 -16.21
C LEU A 502 -3.84 -0.10 -16.98
N TRP A 503 -3.41 -1.36 -17.12
CA TRP A 503 -2.18 -1.69 -17.83
C TRP A 503 -2.16 -1.14 -19.26
N GLY A 504 -1.07 -0.47 -19.63
CA GLY A 504 -0.88 0.10 -20.96
C GLY A 504 -1.64 1.40 -21.21
N GLU A 505 -2.52 1.84 -20.29
CA GLU A 505 -3.12 3.18 -20.36
C GLU A 505 -2.09 4.26 -20.00
N GLN A 506 -2.32 5.49 -20.44
CA GLN A 506 -1.36 6.58 -20.19
C GLN A 506 -1.05 6.76 -18.70
N GLY A 507 0.23 6.78 -18.36
CA GLY A 507 0.72 6.98 -17.00
C GLY A 507 0.54 5.79 -16.06
N TYR A 508 0.13 4.60 -16.51
CA TYR A 508 -0.10 3.45 -15.62
C TYR A 508 1.13 3.00 -14.80
N ASP A 509 2.34 3.27 -15.28
CA ASP A 509 3.61 2.88 -14.66
C ASP A 509 4.65 4.01 -14.57
N GLU A 510 4.18 5.26 -14.64
CA GLU A 510 5.03 6.46 -14.51
C GLU A 510 5.08 6.94 -13.06
N LEU A 511 6.23 7.44 -12.62
CA LEU A 511 6.33 8.17 -11.36
C LEU A 511 5.68 9.55 -11.57
N THR A 512 4.71 9.90 -10.74
CA THR A 512 3.99 11.18 -10.86
C THR A 512 4.66 12.25 -9.99
N GLY A 513 4.21 13.50 -10.13
CA GLY A 513 4.59 14.59 -9.21
C GLY A 513 3.71 14.66 -7.95
N ASP A 514 2.70 13.79 -7.84
CA ASP A 514 1.78 13.80 -6.70
C ASP A 514 2.40 13.09 -5.51
N SER A 515 2.31 13.72 -4.33
CA SER A 515 2.84 13.13 -3.11
C SER A 515 2.11 11.82 -2.76
N LEU A 516 2.89 10.84 -2.32
CA LEU A 516 2.36 9.62 -1.72
C LEU A 516 1.90 9.86 -0.27
N TRP A 517 2.43 10.90 0.37
CA TRP A 517 2.29 11.16 1.80
C TRP A 517 1.47 12.43 2.10
N PRO A 518 0.71 12.45 3.21
CA PRO A 518 0.41 11.29 4.05
C PRO A 518 -0.43 10.26 3.28
N TRP A 519 -0.32 9.00 3.71
CA TRP A 519 -0.95 7.88 3.05
C TRP A 519 -2.48 8.07 2.99
N PRO A 520 -3.11 7.90 1.82
CA PRO A 520 -4.56 8.04 1.68
C PRO A 520 -5.33 7.07 2.59
N ASN A 521 -6.39 7.57 3.24
CA ASN A 521 -7.28 6.78 4.12
C ASN A 521 -6.58 6.08 5.30
N GLU A 522 -5.42 6.56 5.75
CA GLU A 522 -4.70 5.95 6.88
C GLU A 522 -5.53 5.86 8.17
N ASP A 523 -6.48 6.78 8.37
CA ASP A 523 -7.41 6.76 9.51
C ASP A 523 -8.35 5.55 9.45
N GLN A 524 -8.96 5.28 8.29
CA GLN A 524 -9.84 4.12 8.09
C GLN A 524 -9.06 2.81 8.19
N ILE A 525 -7.86 2.76 7.59
CA ILE A 525 -6.98 1.59 7.69
C ILE A 525 -6.66 1.31 9.16
N ARG A 526 -6.29 2.33 9.93
CA ARG A 526 -5.99 2.22 11.35
C ARG A 526 -7.20 1.74 12.14
N GLU A 527 -8.36 2.35 11.93
CA GLU A 527 -9.61 1.99 12.63
C GLU A 527 -9.95 0.52 12.44
N LYS A 528 -10.03 0.07 11.18
CA LYS A 528 -10.41 -1.31 10.83
C LYS A 528 -9.39 -2.32 11.34
N MET A 529 -8.10 -2.05 11.14
CA MET A 529 -7.04 -2.93 11.63
C MET A 529 -6.97 -2.96 13.17
N ALA A 530 -7.16 -1.83 13.86
CA ALA A 530 -7.18 -1.81 15.33
C ALA A 530 -8.36 -2.61 15.91
N ALA A 531 -9.52 -2.57 15.25
CA ALA A 531 -10.73 -3.27 15.67
C ALA A 531 -10.69 -4.79 15.48
N TYR A 532 -9.74 -5.32 14.70
CA TYR A 532 -9.63 -6.75 14.46
C TYR A 532 -9.38 -7.53 15.76
N ASN A 533 -10.16 -8.58 15.98
CA ASN A 533 -9.96 -9.52 17.08
C ASN A 533 -10.32 -10.93 16.62
N TYR A 534 -9.40 -11.87 16.86
CA TYR A 534 -9.62 -13.30 16.67
C TYR A 534 -9.32 -14.00 17.99
N ASN A 535 -10.27 -14.81 18.47
CA ASN A 535 -10.14 -15.58 19.70
C ASN A 535 -10.95 -16.87 19.56
N GLN A 536 -10.39 -17.82 18.81
CA GLN A 536 -10.99 -19.12 18.54
C GLN A 536 -9.88 -20.18 18.46
N ASP A 537 -10.22 -21.44 18.75
CA ASP A 537 -9.33 -22.60 18.61
C ASP A 537 -7.96 -22.47 19.33
N GLY A 538 -7.93 -21.70 20.42
CA GLY A 538 -6.70 -21.44 21.19
C GLY A 538 -5.78 -20.39 20.60
N ILE A 539 -6.12 -19.81 19.45
CA ILE A 539 -5.36 -18.75 18.78
C ILE A 539 -5.96 -17.40 19.16
N VAL A 540 -5.12 -16.47 19.63
CA VAL A 540 -5.53 -15.12 20.01
C VAL A 540 -4.75 -14.08 19.23
N VAL A 541 -5.44 -13.35 18.34
CA VAL A 541 -4.86 -12.23 17.58
C VAL A 541 -5.63 -10.96 17.86
N THR A 542 -4.92 -9.94 18.35
CA THR A 542 -5.48 -8.60 18.58
C THR A 542 -4.90 -7.61 17.57
N GLY A 543 -5.77 -6.85 16.93
CA GLY A 543 -5.43 -5.90 15.89
C GLY A 543 -4.89 -4.55 16.39
N ALA A 544 -5.13 -4.20 17.65
CA ALA A 544 -4.60 -3.01 18.30
C ALA A 544 -3.10 -3.16 18.63
N ARG A 545 -2.26 -3.27 17.60
CA ARG A 545 -0.80 -3.41 17.67
C ARG A 545 -0.11 -2.73 16.48
N GLY A 546 1.21 -2.59 16.56
CA GLY A 546 1.99 -1.97 15.49
C GLY A 546 1.53 -0.53 15.22
N PHE A 547 1.41 -0.14 13.95
CA PHE A 547 0.93 1.20 13.58
C PHE A 547 -0.52 1.49 14.04
N ALA A 548 -1.30 0.43 14.33
CA ALA A 548 -2.69 0.54 14.76
C ALA A 548 -2.85 0.81 16.27
N ALA A 549 -1.75 1.09 16.97
CA ALA A 549 -1.75 1.42 18.40
C ALA A 549 -0.72 2.51 18.73
N GLY A 550 -0.86 3.11 19.91
CA GLY A 550 0.11 4.04 20.48
C GLY A 550 0.09 5.45 19.88
N ASN A 551 1.15 6.19 20.22
CA ASN A 551 1.38 7.57 19.80
C ASN A 551 2.66 7.65 18.97
N SER A 552 2.67 8.61 18.04
CA SER A 552 3.85 9.03 17.29
C SER A 552 4.90 9.67 18.21
N LEU A 553 6.11 9.84 17.70
CA LEU A 553 7.22 10.51 18.41
C LEU A 553 6.91 11.97 18.78
N ASP A 554 5.98 12.62 18.10
CA ASP A 554 5.48 13.96 18.43
C ASP A 554 4.40 13.99 19.53
N GLY A 555 4.01 12.82 20.06
CA GLY A 555 3.01 12.66 21.11
C GLY A 555 1.55 12.64 20.62
N THR A 556 1.31 12.85 19.33
CA THR A 556 -0.03 12.72 18.72
C THR A 556 -0.36 11.26 18.40
N PRO A 557 -1.63 10.92 18.09
CA PRO A 557 -2.00 9.55 17.74
C PRO A 557 -1.18 9.00 16.56
N GLN A 558 -0.76 7.74 16.66
CA GLN A 558 0.00 7.08 15.59
C GLN A 558 -0.83 6.99 14.29
N THR A 559 -0.22 7.29 13.15
CA THR A 559 -0.79 7.00 11.82
C THR A 559 0.15 6.13 11.01
N LEU A 560 -0.35 5.55 9.90
CA LEU A 560 0.46 4.71 9.01
C LEU A 560 1.68 5.46 8.48
N THR A 561 1.48 6.70 8.02
CA THR A 561 2.56 7.58 7.54
C THR A 561 3.60 7.81 8.62
N LYS A 562 3.16 8.24 9.80
CA LYS A 562 4.06 8.51 10.92
C LYS A 562 4.84 7.25 11.31
N TYR A 563 4.18 6.09 11.33
CA TYR A 563 4.81 4.85 11.78
C TYR A 563 5.95 4.41 10.85
N ILE A 564 5.77 4.61 9.54
CA ILE A 564 6.78 4.28 8.53
C ILE A 564 7.92 5.28 8.57
N TRP A 565 7.63 6.58 8.55
CA TRP A 565 8.66 7.61 8.55
C TRP A 565 9.47 7.55 9.85
N GLU A 566 8.81 7.53 10.99
CA GLU A 566 9.46 7.61 12.30
C GLU A 566 10.14 6.32 12.75
N ARG A 567 10.19 5.30 11.89
CA ARG A 567 10.70 3.97 12.23
C ARG A 567 12.14 3.97 12.76
N LEU A 568 12.96 4.91 12.32
CA LEU A 568 14.36 5.06 12.74
C LEU A 568 14.54 5.98 13.95
N GLY A 569 13.45 6.39 14.61
CA GLY A 569 13.50 7.22 15.82
C GLY A 569 13.57 8.74 15.57
N ASN A 570 13.42 9.17 14.32
CA ASN A 570 13.35 10.59 13.96
C ASN A 570 11.89 11.03 13.79
N ILE A 571 11.51 12.18 14.36
CA ILE A 571 10.18 12.77 14.13
C ILE A 571 10.01 13.04 12.62
N ILE A 572 8.84 12.72 12.07
CA ILE A 572 8.53 12.95 10.66
C ILE A 572 8.64 14.45 10.32
N PRO A 573 9.18 14.84 9.15
CA PRO A 573 9.24 16.25 8.78
C PRO A 573 7.82 16.82 8.62
N PRO A 574 7.51 18.02 9.18
CA PRO A 574 6.18 18.60 9.10
C PRO A 574 5.65 18.73 7.68
N GLU A 575 6.51 19.01 6.69
CA GLU A 575 6.17 19.17 5.28
C GLU A 575 5.65 17.88 4.60
N ILE A 576 5.95 16.72 5.17
CA ILE A 576 5.45 15.42 4.68
C ILE A 576 4.03 15.16 5.15
N TYR A 577 3.70 15.58 6.39
CA TYR A 577 2.40 15.32 7.00
C TYR A 577 1.41 16.50 6.83
N THR A 578 1.95 17.70 6.75
CA THR A 578 1.25 18.95 6.47
C THR A 578 1.97 19.62 5.30
N PRO A 579 1.30 20.14 4.27
CA PRO A 579 2.04 20.86 3.24
C PRO A 579 2.87 22.02 3.85
N PRO A 580 3.96 22.46 3.22
CA PRO A 580 4.73 23.60 3.73
C PRO A 580 3.89 24.90 3.65
N PRO A 581 4.08 25.86 4.59
CA PRO A 581 3.41 27.16 4.52
C PRO A 581 3.70 27.83 3.16
N SER A 582 2.78 28.68 2.68
CA SER A 582 2.76 29.28 1.32
C SER A 582 3.99 30.10 0.91
N ASN A 583 5.03 30.14 1.75
CA ASN A 583 6.25 30.91 1.55
C ASN A 583 7.52 30.03 1.52
N ALA A 584 7.42 28.71 1.39
CA ALA A 584 8.58 27.87 1.12
C ALA A 584 8.89 27.89 -0.39
N PRO A 585 10.00 28.50 -0.84
CA PRO A 585 10.43 28.35 -2.21
C PRO A 585 11.18 27.02 -2.31
N ASP A 586 10.55 25.98 -2.85
CA ASP A 586 11.20 25.22 -3.92
C ASP A 586 10.15 24.41 -4.70
N ALA A 587 9.89 24.84 -5.93
CA ALA A 587 9.09 24.12 -6.92
C ALA A 587 9.97 23.75 -8.12
N THR A 588 11.29 23.64 -7.93
CA THR A 588 12.22 23.28 -8.99
C THR A 588 12.51 21.79 -8.90
N PRO A 589 12.04 20.96 -9.84
CA PRO A 589 12.56 19.61 -9.96
C PRO A 589 14.07 19.65 -10.14
N PRO A 590 14.83 18.65 -9.65
CA PRO A 590 16.22 18.49 -10.03
C PRO A 590 16.32 18.53 -11.55
N ALA A 591 17.24 19.34 -12.09
CA ALA A 591 17.48 19.36 -13.52
C ALA A 591 17.82 17.92 -13.99
N VAL A 592 17.14 17.47 -15.05
CA VAL A 592 17.50 16.21 -15.71
C VAL A 592 19.00 16.24 -16.02
N PRO A 593 19.80 15.23 -15.62
CA PRO A 593 21.21 15.19 -15.96
C PRO A 593 21.39 15.26 -17.47
N THR A 594 21.85 16.39 -17.98
CA THR A 594 22.27 16.52 -19.37
C THR A 594 23.71 16.05 -19.48
N GLY A 595 23.96 14.96 -20.22
CA GLY A 595 25.33 14.49 -20.45
C GLY A 595 25.54 13.03 -20.83
N ILE A 596 24.50 12.16 -20.79
CA ILE A 596 24.66 10.77 -21.25
C ILE A 596 24.27 10.69 -22.72
N ASN A 597 25.27 10.75 -23.60
CA ASN A 597 25.14 10.20 -24.94
C ASN A 597 25.28 8.68 -24.83
N VAL A 598 24.16 7.98 -25.03
CA VAL A 598 24.16 6.52 -25.17
C VAL A 598 24.71 6.22 -26.57
N HIS A 599 25.89 5.58 -26.61
CA HIS A 599 26.35 4.83 -27.78
C HIS A 599 26.16 3.34 -27.52
#